data_AF-A0AAV5TCU7-F1
#
_entry.id   AF-A0AAV5TCU7-F1
#
_cell.length_a   1.000
_cell.length_b   1.000
_cell.length_c   1.000
_cell.angle_alpha   90.00
_cell.angle_beta   90.00
_cell.angle_gamma   90.00
#
_symmetry.space_group_name_H-M   'P 1'
#
loop_
_entity.id
_entity.type
_entity.pdbx_description
1 polymer ?
#
loop_
_entity_poly.entity_id
_entity_poly.type
_entity_poly.pdbx_seq_one_letter_code
_entity_poly.pdbx_strand_id
1 'polypeptide(L)'
;MMAQEFNFCFLFRIHDLAPYAGLYCDGPICRMGIDKQYLMMILSCTTIGTVPTFLLLLVRMHQRIIENTDSKLKLSARAQVLLIFFLTIVLLSNVAGWYAFGKDATNADEFIRVVLSEMQQKQNKKIQIPDLAWLKERGGTLFLFGPPGRAQFFRKELLWLFCSILTIAPFVSIATIHSMKMMNEQKLIGVNVFYVVPLSLMLLHMAIDISDIFPAVLMSVGRSLLIIPFTLESTQLSLIFLLKNPIHRQRFAIVPLILFDRRNPTVPLITYFCQIRMMIPLCLIAYLALFDIADAAQTVAVRGILMCGNETLADVEIKLFDNHRFLQPDELLATEKSDSRGAFTITGSVDDDDMKPDVRIYHRCNNKGLFGISNLCKREAVYTIPSSYITSGTRSGNWFELGTINMETKQANEKTHCFSNPLRSILDGRK
;
A
#
# COMPACT_ATOMS: atom_id res chain seq x y z
N MET A 1 9.39 -3.30 0.07
CA MET A 1 9.48 -2.63 1.38
C MET A 1 10.93 -2.40 1.80
N MET A 2 11.74 -3.42 2.16
CA MET A 2 13.18 -3.19 2.43
C MET A 2 14.03 -2.82 1.20
N ALA A 3 13.55 -3.09 -0.02
CA ALA A 3 14.32 -2.88 -1.24
C ALA A 3 14.61 -1.40 -1.54
N GLN A 4 13.68 -0.48 -1.25
CA GLN A 4 13.84 0.93 -1.59
C GLN A 4 14.81 1.64 -0.64
N GLU A 5 14.66 1.42 0.67
CA GLU A 5 15.64 1.87 1.66
C GLU A 5 17.03 1.28 1.39
N PHE A 6 17.11 -0.01 1.03
CA PHE A 6 18.37 -0.63 0.62
C PHE A 6 18.96 0.04 -0.63
N ASN A 7 18.14 0.43 -1.61
CA ASN A 7 18.61 1.14 -2.80
C ASN A 7 19.15 2.53 -2.45
N PHE A 8 18.38 3.36 -1.73
CA PHE A 8 18.76 4.73 -1.41
C PHE A 8 19.87 4.84 -0.36
N CYS A 9 19.86 4.00 0.68
CA CYS A 9 20.75 4.10 1.83
C CYS A 9 21.98 3.18 1.75
N PHE A 10 21.97 2.17 0.87
CA PHE A 10 23.10 1.24 0.73
C PHE A 10 23.66 1.20 -0.70
N LEU A 11 22.86 0.81 -1.71
CA LEU A 11 23.36 0.59 -3.07
C LEU A 11 23.83 1.88 -3.77
N PHE A 12 23.03 2.94 -3.68
CA PHE A 12 23.33 4.22 -4.30
C PHE A 12 23.88 5.24 -3.30
N ARG A 13 23.35 5.28 -2.06
CA ARG A 13 23.68 6.31 -1.06
C ARG A 13 23.60 7.71 -1.65
N ILE A 14 22.37 8.10 -2.01
CA ILE A 14 22.07 9.37 -2.67
C ILE A 14 22.03 10.51 -1.65
N HIS A 15 22.64 11.63 -2.02
CA HIS A 15 22.64 12.88 -1.29
C HIS A 15 22.22 14.03 -2.20
N ASP A 16 21.24 14.81 -1.78
CA ASP A 16 20.82 16.03 -2.48
C ASP A 16 21.82 17.18 -2.26
N LEU A 17 22.10 17.95 -3.31
CA LEU A 17 23.04 19.06 -3.32
C LEU A 17 22.34 20.45 -3.40
N ALA A 18 21.03 20.53 -3.25
CA ALA A 18 20.25 21.77 -3.30
C ALA A 18 20.93 22.94 -2.55
N PRO A 19 21.23 24.11 -3.13
CA PRO A 19 20.47 24.70 -4.21
C PRO A 19 21.03 24.34 -5.59
N TYR A 20 22.11 23.55 -5.67
CA TYR A 20 22.51 22.99 -6.95
C TYR A 20 21.45 22.02 -7.43
N ALA A 21 21.12 22.10 -8.72
CA ALA A 21 20.43 21.01 -9.38
C ALA A 21 21.46 19.88 -9.56
N GLY A 22 21.64 19.07 -8.53
CA GLY A 22 22.65 18.03 -8.51
C GLY A 22 22.43 17.01 -7.41
N LEU A 23 23.00 15.82 -7.63
CA LEU A 23 22.97 14.70 -6.70
C LEU A 23 24.40 14.19 -6.53
N TYR A 24 24.73 13.73 -5.34
CA TYR A 24 25.95 12.98 -5.09
C TYR A 24 25.60 11.57 -4.66
N CYS A 25 26.32 10.57 -5.16
CA CYS A 25 26.10 9.19 -4.76
C CYS A 25 27.42 8.45 -4.53
N ASP A 26 27.53 7.74 -3.41
CA ASP A 26 28.77 7.10 -2.99
C ASP A 26 28.63 5.61 -2.67
N GLY A 27 27.46 5.03 -2.96
CA GLY A 27 27.18 3.61 -2.80
C GLY A 27 28.01 2.72 -3.74
N PRO A 28 28.02 1.39 -3.52
CA PRO A 28 28.78 0.44 -4.33
C PRO A 28 28.54 0.59 -5.83
N ILE A 29 27.28 0.73 -6.27
CA ILE A 29 26.91 0.85 -7.69
C ILE A 29 27.48 2.15 -8.29
N CYS A 30 27.44 3.24 -7.51
CA CYS A 30 27.96 4.54 -7.90
C CYS A 30 29.49 4.60 -8.05
N ARG A 31 30.22 3.59 -7.57
CA ARG A 31 31.69 3.52 -7.68
C ARG A 31 32.16 2.57 -8.79
N MET A 32 31.24 1.93 -9.50
CA MET A 32 31.55 0.94 -10.55
C MET A 32 31.95 1.55 -11.89
N GLY A 33 31.91 2.87 -12.05
CA GLY A 33 32.19 3.53 -13.34
C GLY A 33 31.08 3.32 -14.39
N ILE A 34 29.86 3.01 -13.96
CA ILE A 34 28.68 2.98 -14.84
C ILE A 34 28.39 4.41 -15.29
N ASP A 35 28.02 4.57 -16.57
CA ASP A 35 27.65 5.87 -17.11
C ASP A 35 26.47 6.49 -16.33
N LYS A 36 26.54 7.81 -16.14
CA LYS A 36 25.63 8.55 -15.27
C LYS A 36 24.16 8.43 -15.70
N GLN A 37 23.88 8.37 -17.00
CA GLN A 37 22.50 8.25 -17.50
C GLN A 37 21.90 6.89 -17.11
N TYR A 38 22.70 5.84 -17.18
CA TYR A 38 22.28 4.50 -16.76
C TYR A 38 22.13 4.41 -15.25
N LEU A 39 22.99 5.06 -14.47
CA LEU A 39 22.81 5.16 -13.02
C LEU A 39 21.48 5.82 -12.65
N MET A 40 21.12 6.92 -13.32
CA MET A 40 19.83 7.60 -13.10
C MET A 40 18.64 6.78 -13.58
N MET A 41 18.77 6.05 -14.69
CA MET A 41 17.75 5.11 -15.15
C MET A 41 17.52 3.98 -14.13
N ILE A 42 18.58 3.36 -13.59
CA ILE A 42 18.47 2.27 -12.61
C ILE A 42 17.87 2.80 -11.30
N LEU A 43 18.33 3.95 -10.82
CA LEU A 43 17.80 4.57 -9.61
C LEU A 43 16.30 4.90 -9.77
N SER A 44 15.92 5.55 -10.87
CA SER A 44 14.51 5.88 -11.14
C SER A 44 13.65 4.63 -11.30
N CYS A 45 14.14 3.62 -12.03
CA CYS A 45 13.43 2.36 -12.21
C CYS A 45 13.14 1.65 -10.88
N THR A 46 14.14 1.56 -10.01
CA THR A 46 13.97 0.92 -8.69
C THR A 46 13.06 1.71 -7.75
N THR A 47 13.01 3.04 -7.89
CA THR A 47 12.10 3.91 -7.15
C THR A 47 10.67 3.80 -7.66
N ILE A 48 10.49 3.77 -8.98
CA ILE A 48 9.19 3.74 -9.64
C ILE A 48 8.55 2.35 -9.57
N GLY A 49 9.35 1.28 -9.61
CA GLY A 49 8.85 -0.10 -9.68
C GLY A 49 7.99 -0.53 -8.49
N THR A 50 8.09 0.13 -7.33
CA THR A 50 7.26 -0.16 -6.14
C THR A 50 5.90 0.55 -6.17
N VAL A 51 5.77 1.62 -6.94
CA VAL A 51 4.58 2.50 -6.92
C VAL A 51 3.34 1.84 -7.56
N PRO A 52 3.42 1.11 -8.69
CA PRO A 52 2.25 0.44 -9.26
C PRO A 52 1.58 -0.54 -8.29
N THR A 53 2.36 -1.30 -7.52
CA THR A 53 1.81 -2.22 -6.51
C THR A 53 1.08 -1.46 -5.41
N PHE A 54 1.64 -0.34 -4.93
CA PHE A 54 0.96 0.53 -3.98
C PHE A 54 -0.36 1.08 -4.55
N LEU A 55 -0.36 1.55 -5.80
CA LEU A 55 -1.56 2.07 -6.45
C LEU A 55 -2.64 0.98 -6.59
N LEU A 56 -2.26 -0.23 -7.01
CA LEU A 56 -3.18 -1.37 -7.11
C LEU A 56 -3.84 -1.68 -5.76
N LEU A 57 -3.05 -1.76 -4.70
CA LEU A 57 -3.56 -2.00 -3.34
C LEU A 57 -4.47 -0.86 -2.88
N LEU A 58 -4.08 0.39 -3.11
CA LEU A 58 -4.89 1.56 -2.78
C LEU A 58 -6.26 1.51 -3.47
N VAL A 59 -6.30 1.18 -4.76
CA VAL A 59 -7.55 1.06 -5.52
C VAL A 59 -8.40 -0.08 -4.98
N ARG A 60 -7.83 -1.29 -4.83
CA ARG A 60 -8.57 -2.45 -4.31
C ARG A 60 -9.13 -2.19 -2.91
N MET A 61 -8.33 -1.64 -2.00
CA MET A 61 -8.77 -1.27 -0.67
C MET A 61 -9.87 -0.21 -0.71
N HIS A 62 -9.70 0.86 -1.50
CA HIS A 62 -10.71 1.89 -1.65
C HIS A 62 -12.04 1.31 -2.14
N GLN A 63 -12.00 0.47 -3.20
CA GLN A 63 -13.20 -0.12 -3.78
C GLN A 63 -13.92 -1.07 -2.81
N ARG A 64 -13.17 -1.86 -2.03
CA ARG A 64 -13.75 -2.73 -0.99
C ARG A 64 -14.40 -1.95 0.15
N ILE A 65 -13.79 -0.84 0.59
CA ILE A 65 -14.36 0.03 1.65
C ILE A 65 -15.72 0.61 1.22
N ILE A 66 -15.87 0.94 -0.07
CA ILE A 66 -17.06 1.64 -0.58
C ILE A 66 -18.10 0.70 -1.21
N GLU A 67 -17.83 -0.61 -1.23
CA GLU A 67 -18.65 -1.63 -1.89
C GLU A 67 -20.12 -1.59 -1.46
N ASN A 68 -20.36 -1.43 -0.16
CA ASN A 68 -21.70 -1.39 0.44
C ASN A 68 -22.28 0.03 0.58
N THR A 69 -21.72 1.01 -0.13
CA THR A 69 -22.16 2.43 -0.05
C THR A 69 -22.75 2.91 -1.37
N ASP A 70 -23.52 4.00 -1.36
CA ASP A 70 -24.03 4.65 -2.58
C ASP A 70 -22.99 5.56 -3.27
N SER A 71 -21.70 5.30 -3.06
CA SER A 71 -20.64 6.14 -3.61
C SER A 71 -20.59 6.06 -5.14
N LYS A 72 -20.51 7.24 -5.78
CA LYS A 72 -20.31 7.38 -7.23
C LYS A 72 -18.88 7.04 -7.69
N LEU A 73 -17.96 6.79 -6.75
CA LEU A 73 -16.56 6.44 -7.03
C LEU A 73 -16.32 4.93 -7.18
N LYS A 74 -17.40 4.14 -7.23
CA LYS A 74 -17.35 2.71 -7.57
C LYS A 74 -16.85 2.52 -9.00
N LEU A 75 -15.81 1.71 -9.16
CA LEU A 75 -15.20 1.39 -10.45
C LEU A 75 -15.38 -0.10 -10.73
N SER A 76 -15.80 -0.43 -11.95
CA SER A 76 -15.80 -1.83 -12.40
C SER A 76 -14.37 -2.39 -12.43
N ALA A 77 -14.21 -3.71 -12.34
CA ALA A 77 -12.89 -4.36 -12.44
C ALA A 77 -12.11 -3.91 -13.69
N ARG A 78 -12.79 -3.83 -14.84
CA ARG A 78 -12.21 -3.32 -16.10
C ARG A 78 -11.72 -1.88 -15.98
N ALA A 79 -12.50 -0.99 -15.35
CA ALA A 79 -12.11 0.40 -15.15
C ALA A 79 -10.91 0.52 -14.19
N GLN A 80 -10.85 -0.31 -13.15
CA GLN A 80 -9.70 -0.37 -12.23
C GLN A 80 -8.42 -0.81 -12.98
N VAL A 81 -8.50 -1.86 -13.79
CA VAL A 81 -7.37 -2.36 -14.61
C VAL A 81 -6.88 -1.28 -15.58
N LEU A 82 -7.78 -0.65 -16.33
CA LEU A 82 -7.43 0.41 -17.27
C LEU A 82 -6.78 1.61 -16.57
N LEU A 83 -7.29 1.99 -15.40
CA LEU A 83 -6.72 3.07 -14.60
C LEU A 83 -5.30 2.72 -14.12
N ILE A 84 -5.10 1.53 -13.54
CA ILE A 84 -3.78 1.09 -13.07
C ILE A 84 -2.78 1.00 -14.22
N PHE A 85 -3.21 0.49 -15.37
CA PHE A 85 -2.39 0.43 -16.58
C PHE A 85 -1.96 1.84 -17.02
N PHE A 86 -2.90 2.77 -17.12
CA PHE A 86 -2.61 4.17 -17.47
C PHE A 86 -1.63 4.81 -16.49
N LEU A 87 -1.89 4.72 -15.18
CA LEU A 87 -1.02 5.30 -14.15
C LEU A 87 0.39 4.66 -14.17
N THR A 88 0.47 3.36 -14.48
CA THR A 88 1.75 2.65 -14.62
C THR A 88 2.53 3.15 -15.84
N ILE A 89 1.87 3.41 -16.98
CA ILE A 89 2.53 4.01 -18.15
C ILE A 89 3.07 5.40 -17.81
N VAL A 90 2.27 6.23 -17.14
CA VAL A 90 2.71 7.57 -16.70
C VAL A 90 3.95 7.45 -15.80
N LEU A 91 3.94 6.51 -14.85
CA LEU A 91 5.07 6.22 -13.98
C LEU A 91 6.31 5.77 -14.77
N LEU A 92 6.18 4.78 -15.65
CA LEU A 92 7.30 4.26 -16.46
C LEU A 92 7.89 5.31 -17.41
N SER A 93 7.07 6.26 -17.87
CA SER A 93 7.56 7.37 -18.69
C SER A 93 8.59 8.24 -17.97
N ASN A 94 8.52 8.33 -16.63
CA ASN A 94 9.53 9.04 -15.83
C ASN A 94 10.89 8.33 -15.88
N VAL A 95 10.93 6.98 -15.93
CA VAL A 95 12.21 6.25 -16.09
C VAL A 95 12.89 6.65 -17.40
N ALA A 96 12.11 6.74 -18.49
CA ALA A 96 12.61 7.19 -19.79
C ALA A 96 13.06 8.66 -19.76
N GLY A 97 12.31 9.51 -19.04
CA GLY A 97 12.68 10.91 -18.79
C GLY A 97 14.03 11.04 -18.08
N TRP A 98 14.23 10.32 -16.98
CA TRP A 98 15.49 10.28 -16.23
C TRP A 98 16.66 9.80 -17.10
N TYR A 99 16.47 8.80 -17.95
CA TYR A 99 17.50 8.37 -18.90
C TYR A 99 17.86 9.48 -19.91
N ALA A 100 16.85 10.13 -20.50
CA ALA A 100 17.04 11.13 -21.55
C ALA A 100 17.58 12.47 -21.05
N PHE A 101 17.14 12.91 -19.86
CA PHE A 101 17.33 14.26 -19.35
C PHE A 101 18.09 14.32 -18.01
N GLY A 102 18.23 13.20 -17.29
CA GLY A 102 19.04 13.07 -16.07
C GLY A 102 20.54 12.95 -16.36
N LYS A 103 21.06 13.86 -17.19
CA LYS A 103 22.47 13.94 -17.58
C LYS A 103 23.07 15.26 -17.15
N ASP A 104 24.39 15.28 -17.00
CA ASP A 104 25.11 16.49 -16.60
C ASP A 104 24.86 17.67 -17.56
N ALA A 105 24.99 18.89 -17.03
CA ALA A 105 25.02 20.10 -17.82
C ALA A 105 26.17 20.07 -18.83
N THR A 106 26.00 20.73 -19.98
CA THR A 106 27.05 20.83 -21.01
C THR A 106 28.36 21.41 -20.47
N ASN A 107 28.26 22.27 -19.45
CA ASN A 107 29.39 22.97 -18.85
C ASN A 107 29.67 22.42 -17.43
N ALA A 108 29.23 21.21 -17.10
CA ALA A 108 29.45 20.64 -15.78
C ALA A 108 30.94 20.53 -15.42
N ASP A 109 31.78 20.10 -16.36
CA ASP A 109 33.23 20.00 -16.16
C ASP A 109 33.89 21.37 -16.00
N GLU A 110 33.45 22.36 -16.77
CA GLU A 110 33.91 23.75 -16.65
C GLU A 110 33.52 24.32 -15.30
N PHE A 111 32.29 24.10 -14.86
CA PHE A 111 31.80 24.52 -13.55
C PHE A 111 32.61 23.87 -12.43
N ILE A 112 32.83 22.55 -12.49
CA ILE A 112 33.67 21.84 -11.51
C ILE A 112 35.11 22.39 -11.54
N ARG A 113 35.67 22.71 -12.71
CA ARG A 113 37.01 23.28 -12.83
C ARG A 113 37.11 24.69 -12.27
N VAL A 114 36.14 25.56 -12.57
CA VAL A 114 36.06 26.92 -12.02
C VAL A 114 35.96 26.84 -10.49
N VAL A 115 35.10 25.97 -9.96
CA VAL A 115 34.96 25.71 -8.51
C VAL A 115 36.25 25.20 -7.89
N LEU A 116 37.00 24.31 -8.57
CA LEU A 116 38.29 23.83 -8.08
C LEU A 116 39.39 24.90 -8.18
N SER A 117 39.38 25.76 -9.20
CA SER A 117 40.40 26.80 -9.42
C SER A 117 40.21 28.05 -8.55
N GLU A 118 38.98 28.37 -8.13
CA GLU A 118 38.70 29.54 -7.29
C GLU A 118 39.11 29.35 -5.82
N MET A 119 39.54 28.15 -5.43
CA MET A 119 40.25 27.92 -4.15
C MET A 119 41.60 28.66 -4.08
N GLN A 120 42.09 29.22 -5.21
CA GLN A 120 43.40 29.86 -5.31
C GLN A 120 43.39 31.39 -5.41
N GLN A 121 42.22 32.06 -5.49
CA GLN A 121 42.15 33.52 -5.52
C GLN A 121 41.13 34.07 -4.51
N LYS A 122 41.62 34.31 -3.30
CA LYS A 122 40.96 35.22 -2.35
C LYS A 122 40.96 36.65 -2.91
N GLN A 123 39.84 37.34 -2.63
CA GLN A 123 39.55 38.77 -2.74
C GLN A 123 38.91 39.27 -4.05
N ASN A 124 37.62 39.61 -3.94
CA ASN A 124 36.88 40.66 -4.67
C ASN A 124 35.77 40.29 -5.67
N LYS A 125 35.26 39.05 -5.70
CA LYS A 125 33.88 38.82 -6.15
C LYS A 125 33.24 37.69 -5.36
N LYS A 126 32.17 38.00 -4.64
CA LYS A 126 31.41 37.06 -3.82
C LYS A 126 30.56 36.19 -4.76
N ILE A 127 31.18 35.26 -5.49
CA ILE A 127 30.46 34.15 -6.11
C ILE A 127 30.37 33.08 -5.03
N GLN A 128 29.18 32.93 -4.48
CA GLN A 128 28.89 32.11 -3.31
C GLN A 128 28.79 30.63 -3.68
N ILE A 129 29.88 30.00 -4.16
CA ILE A 129 29.88 28.56 -4.44
C ILE A 129 31.22 27.90 -4.02
N PRO A 130 31.45 27.63 -2.72
CA PRO A 130 32.64 26.94 -2.28
C PRO A 130 32.28 25.66 -1.48
N ASP A 131 31.77 24.58 -2.09
CA ASP A 131 31.61 23.33 -1.31
C ASP A 131 31.36 22.01 -2.06
N LEU A 132 31.78 21.85 -3.33
CA LEU A 132 31.66 20.55 -4.02
C LEU A 132 33.01 19.88 -4.32
N ALA A 133 34.12 20.62 -4.18
CA ALA A 133 35.46 20.13 -4.45
C ALA A 133 35.82 18.90 -3.59
N TRP A 134 35.49 18.94 -2.30
CA TRP A 134 35.76 17.85 -1.36
C TRP A 134 34.97 16.56 -1.70
N LEU A 135 33.80 16.66 -2.35
CA LEU A 135 33.03 15.49 -2.79
C LEU A 135 33.75 14.74 -3.92
N LYS A 136 34.49 15.46 -4.76
CA LYS A 136 35.35 14.85 -5.79
C LYS A 136 36.49 14.05 -5.15
N GLU A 137 37.08 14.58 -4.08
CA GLU A 137 38.14 13.90 -3.32
C GLU A 137 37.62 12.68 -2.55
N ARG A 138 36.37 12.73 -2.08
CA ARG A 138 35.72 11.62 -1.36
C ARG A 138 35.46 10.38 -2.24
N GLY A 139 35.51 10.53 -3.56
CA GLY A 139 35.16 9.49 -4.53
C GLY A 139 33.64 9.31 -4.67
N GLY A 140 33.21 8.39 -5.54
CA GLY A 140 31.80 8.24 -5.91
C GLY A 140 31.45 9.00 -7.18
N THR A 141 30.16 9.20 -7.43
CA THR A 141 29.64 9.85 -8.63
C THR A 141 28.89 11.13 -8.27
N LEU A 142 29.31 12.24 -8.88
CA LEU A 142 28.66 13.55 -8.79
C LEU A 142 27.82 13.78 -10.06
N PHE A 143 26.52 13.96 -9.90
CA PHE A 143 25.59 14.40 -10.94
C PHE A 143 25.38 15.90 -10.81
N LEU A 144 25.75 16.65 -11.84
CA LEU A 144 25.62 18.10 -11.84
C LEU A 144 24.79 18.53 -13.04
N PHE A 145 23.49 18.69 -12.81
CA PHE A 145 22.52 19.03 -13.84
C PHE A 145 22.52 20.53 -14.19
N GLY A 146 23.05 21.37 -13.31
CA GLY A 146 23.31 22.78 -13.59
C GLY A 146 23.51 23.63 -12.33
N PRO A 147 23.84 24.93 -12.50
CA PRO A 147 23.94 25.87 -11.38
C PRO A 147 22.56 26.12 -10.73
N PRO A 148 22.53 26.73 -9.53
CA PRO A 148 21.28 27.06 -8.84
C PRO A 148 20.28 27.77 -9.75
N GLY A 149 19.02 27.31 -9.72
CA GLY A 149 17.94 27.82 -10.58
C GLY A 149 18.08 27.55 -12.09
N ARG A 150 19.12 26.83 -12.53
CA ARG A 150 19.44 26.63 -13.96
C ARG A 150 19.83 25.19 -14.29
N ALA A 151 18.92 24.26 -14.06
CA ALA A 151 19.10 22.81 -14.28
C ALA A 151 19.19 22.35 -15.76
N GLN A 152 19.49 23.23 -16.73
CA GLN A 152 19.59 22.94 -18.18
C GLN A 152 18.64 21.83 -18.71
N PHE A 153 19.18 20.64 -19.04
CA PHE A 153 18.42 19.49 -19.56
C PHE A 153 17.47 18.91 -18.52
N PHE A 154 17.92 18.84 -17.27
CA PHE A 154 17.17 18.29 -16.16
C PHE A 154 15.92 19.12 -15.82
N ARG A 155 15.85 20.39 -16.23
CA ARG A 155 14.59 21.17 -16.18
C ARG A 155 13.46 20.49 -16.95
N LYS A 156 13.75 19.81 -18.06
CA LYS A 156 12.73 19.05 -18.83
C LYS A 156 12.24 17.86 -18.03
N GLU A 157 13.12 17.17 -17.32
CA GLU A 157 12.74 16.08 -16.43
C GLU A 157 11.90 16.58 -15.25
N LEU A 158 12.31 17.67 -14.60
CA LEU A 158 11.56 18.27 -13.51
C LEU A 158 10.12 18.64 -13.94
N LEU A 159 9.96 19.17 -15.15
CA LEU A 159 8.64 19.45 -15.72
C LEU A 159 7.86 18.16 -16.02
N TRP A 160 8.50 17.14 -16.57
CA TRP A 160 7.88 15.84 -16.85
C TRP A 160 7.38 15.17 -15.57
N LEU A 161 8.25 15.12 -14.56
CA LEU A 161 7.93 14.61 -13.23
C LEU A 161 6.79 15.39 -12.59
N PHE A 162 6.79 16.72 -12.69
CA PHE A 162 5.70 17.55 -12.20
C PHE A 162 4.36 17.21 -12.88
N CYS A 163 4.34 17.05 -14.21
CA CYS A 163 3.15 16.61 -14.94
C CYS A 163 2.65 15.23 -14.48
N SER A 164 3.57 14.30 -14.21
CA SER A 164 3.22 12.98 -13.68
C SER A 164 2.62 13.05 -12.27
N ILE A 165 3.18 13.91 -11.39
CA ILE A 165 2.65 14.16 -10.05
C ILE A 165 1.25 14.77 -10.13
N LEU A 166 1.03 15.77 -11.00
CA LEU A 166 -0.29 16.37 -11.22
C LEU A 166 -1.32 15.36 -11.74
N THR A 167 -0.88 14.31 -12.44
CA THR A 167 -1.76 13.24 -12.93
C THR A 167 -2.11 12.24 -11.82
N ILE A 168 -1.13 11.83 -11.01
CA ILE A 168 -1.27 10.72 -10.04
C ILE A 168 -1.75 11.22 -8.67
N ALA A 169 -1.22 12.33 -8.17
CA ALA A 169 -1.47 12.80 -6.80
C ALA A 169 -2.95 13.13 -6.51
N PRO A 170 -3.73 13.74 -7.42
CA PRO A 170 -5.16 13.96 -7.18
C PRO A 170 -5.92 12.65 -6.99
N PHE A 171 -5.62 11.63 -7.79
CA PHE A 171 -6.24 10.33 -7.66
C PHE A 171 -5.95 9.70 -6.30
N VAL A 172 -4.68 9.62 -5.92
CA VAL A 172 -4.25 9.08 -4.62
C VAL A 172 -4.90 9.84 -3.47
N SER A 173 -4.94 11.17 -3.55
CA SER A 173 -5.52 12.03 -2.52
C SER A 173 -7.03 11.81 -2.38
N ILE A 174 -7.77 11.77 -3.49
CA ILE A 174 -9.21 11.56 -3.49
C ILE A 174 -9.55 10.18 -2.92
N ALA A 175 -8.89 9.12 -3.41
CA ALA A 175 -9.12 7.76 -2.91
C ALA A 175 -8.84 7.68 -1.40
N THR A 176 -7.70 8.21 -0.95
CA THR A 176 -7.33 8.17 0.47
C THR A 176 -8.30 8.96 1.35
N ILE A 177 -8.65 10.20 0.97
CA ILE A 177 -9.55 11.06 1.74
C ILE A 177 -10.97 10.48 1.79
N HIS A 178 -11.44 9.94 0.65
CA HIS A 178 -12.76 9.34 0.58
C HIS A 178 -12.85 8.08 1.45
N SER A 179 -11.86 7.17 1.36
CA SER A 179 -11.77 6.01 2.25
C SER A 179 -11.75 6.39 3.74
N MET A 180 -10.98 7.42 4.12
CA MET A 180 -10.96 7.90 5.51
C MET A 180 -12.32 8.39 5.98
N LYS A 181 -13.02 9.18 5.15
CA LYS A 181 -14.38 9.66 5.48
C LYS A 181 -15.35 8.50 5.67
N MET A 182 -15.24 7.45 4.87
CA MET A 182 -16.11 6.28 4.97
C MET A 182 -15.84 5.44 6.22
N MET A 183 -14.58 5.33 6.64
CA MET A 183 -14.21 4.59 7.87
C MET A 183 -14.41 5.42 9.15
N ASN A 184 -14.81 6.70 9.04
CA ASN A 184 -14.88 7.67 10.14
C ASN A 184 -13.57 7.76 10.96
N GLU A 185 -12.44 7.40 10.33
CA GLU A 185 -11.12 7.45 10.93
C GLU A 185 -10.36 8.68 10.42
N GLN A 186 -9.97 9.57 11.34
CA GLN A 186 -9.25 10.80 11.01
C GLN A 186 -7.72 10.65 10.98
N LYS A 187 -7.18 9.42 11.04
CA LYS A 187 -5.76 9.19 11.43
C LYS A 187 -4.80 8.82 10.30
N LEU A 188 -5.13 9.04 9.02
CA LEU A 188 -4.19 8.76 7.92
C LEU A 188 -3.68 10.05 7.25
N ILE A 189 -2.85 10.79 7.98
CA ILE A 189 -2.12 11.99 7.50
C ILE A 189 -0.81 11.60 6.76
N GLY A 190 -0.48 10.30 6.71
CA GLY A 190 0.85 9.80 6.34
C GLY A 190 1.32 10.12 4.91
N VAL A 191 0.56 9.74 3.89
CA VAL A 191 1.05 9.77 2.50
C VAL A 191 1.30 11.19 1.99
N ASN A 192 0.39 12.13 2.28
CA ASN A 192 0.53 13.50 1.82
C ASN A 192 1.67 14.24 2.54
N VAL A 193 1.82 14.05 3.85
CA VAL A 193 2.83 14.76 4.66
C VAL A 193 4.23 14.18 4.51
N PHE A 194 4.38 12.86 4.40
CA PHE A 194 5.70 12.23 4.37
C PHE A 194 6.21 11.97 2.95
N TYR A 195 5.37 12.02 1.92
CA TYR A 195 5.81 11.76 0.54
C TYR A 195 5.58 12.94 -0.39
N VAL A 196 4.33 13.41 -0.54
CA VAL A 196 4.01 14.45 -1.52
C VAL A 196 4.69 15.77 -1.18
N VAL A 197 4.62 16.21 0.09
CA VAL A 197 5.20 17.49 0.52
C VAL A 197 6.74 17.49 0.43
N PRO A 198 7.49 16.51 0.98
CA PRO A 198 8.95 16.51 0.90
C PRO A 198 9.47 16.41 -0.53
N LEU A 199 8.86 15.56 -1.37
CA LEU A 199 9.22 15.45 -2.78
C LEU A 199 8.97 16.78 -3.50
N SER A 200 7.81 17.42 -3.29
CA SER A 200 7.49 18.70 -3.92
C SER A 200 8.46 19.81 -3.50
N LEU A 201 8.82 19.87 -2.21
CA LEU A 201 9.79 20.83 -1.68
C LEU A 201 11.21 20.60 -2.22
N MET A 202 11.65 19.34 -2.32
CA MET A 202 12.93 18.99 -2.91
C MET A 202 13.00 19.43 -4.38
N LEU A 203 11.97 19.12 -5.16
CA LEU A 203 11.89 19.54 -6.57
C LEU A 203 11.84 21.06 -6.72
N LEU A 204 11.13 21.75 -5.84
CA LEU A 204 11.04 23.21 -5.83
C LEU A 204 12.42 23.85 -5.61
N HIS A 205 13.21 23.35 -4.65
CA HIS A 205 14.56 23.87 -4.36
C HIS A 205 15.59 23.56 -5.45
N MET A 206 15.38 22.48 -6.23
CA MET A 206 16.20 22.22 -7.42
C MET A 206 15.83 23.13 -8.61
N ALA A 207 14.58 23.61 -8.66
CA ALA A 207 14.08 24.45 -9.74
C ALA A 207 14.28 25.95 -9.50
N ILE A 208 14.17 26.40 -8.25
CA ILE A 208 14.23 27.82 -7.86
C ILE A 208 15.50 28.07 -7.05
N ASP A 209 16.24 29.09 -7.42
CA ASP A 209 17.35 29.55 -6.61
C ASP A 209 16.83 30.31 -5.38
N ILE A 210 17.04 29.74 -4.21
CA ILE A 210 16.64 30.31 -2.92
C ILE A 210 17.82 30.88 -2.14
N SER A 211 19.04 30.90 -2.71
CA SER A 211 20.24 31.37 -2.01
C SER A 211 20.19 32.86 -1.65
N ASP A 212 19.40 33.63 -2.39
CA ASP A 212 19.17 35.06 -2.13
C ASP A 212 18.16 35.31 -1.00
N ILE A 213 17.34 34.30 -0.68
CA ILE A 213 16.26 34.40 0.30
C ILE A 213 16.71 33.87 1.67
N PHE A 214 17.47 32.78 1.70
CA PHE A 214 17.86 32.10 2.94
C PHE A 214 19.39 32.03 3.13
N PRO A 215 19.91 32.22 4.36
CA PRO A 215 21.34 32.09 4.63
C PRO A 215 21.81 30.62 4.52
N ALA A 216 23.09 30.43 4.19
CA ALA A 216 23.69 29.11 3.94
C ALA A 216 23.50 28.09 5.08
N VAL A 217 23.55 28.55 6.34
CA VAL A 217 23.31 27.70 7.51
C VAL A 217 21.89 27.13 7.51
N LEU A 218 20.89 27.97 7.21
CA LEU A 218 19.50 27.55 7.17
C LEU A 218 19.23 26.59 6.00
N MET A 219 19.85 26.82 4.84
CA MET A 219 19.78 25.90 3.72
C MET A 219 20.41 24.54 4.06
N SER A 220 21.56 24.51 4.74
CA SER A 220 22.23 23.25 5.15
C SER A 220 21.41 22.44 6.15
N VAL A 221 20.81 23.11 7.14
CA VAL A 221 19.85 22.49 8.07
C VAL A 221 18.60 22.01 7.32
N GLY A 222 18.08 22.83 6.39
CA GLY A 222 16.93 22.48 5.55
C GLY A 222 17.15 21.23 4.70
N ARG A 223 18.31 21.07 4.06
CA ARG A 223 18.69 19.84 3.33
C ARG A 223 18.58 18.61 4.21
N SER A 224 19.18 18.69 5.40
CA SER A 224 19.21 17.58 6.36
C SER A 224 17.79 17.24 6.84
N LEU A 225 16.96 18.26 7.10
CA LEU A 225 15.58 18.09 7.55
C LEU A 225 14.61 17.61 6.45
N LEU A 226 14.86 17.92 5.18
CA LEU A 226 14.02 17.47 4.05
C LEU A 226 14.34 16.03 3.62
N ILE A 227 15.61 15.61 3.71
CA ILE A 227 16.02 14.24 3.38
C ILE A 227 15.41 13.22 4.36
N ILE A 228 15.28 13.56 5.64
CA ILE A 228 14.72 12.67 6.66
C ILE A 228 13.29 12.20 6.29
N PRO A 229 12.28 13.06 6.08
CA PRO A 229 10.94 12.63 5.70
C PRO A 229 10.90 12.01 4.30
N PHE A 230 11.77 12.45 3.36
CA PHE A 230 11.85 11.83 2.03
C PHE A 230 12.38 10.39 2.05
N THR A 231 13.27 10.06 3.00
CA THR A 231 13.81 8.71 3.21
C THR A 231 12.96 7.87 4.15
N LEU A 232 12.14 8.49 5.00
CA LEU A 232 11.08 7.85 5.80
C LEU A 232 9.93 7.45 4.88
N GLU A 233 10.05 6.26 4.28
CA GLU A 233 8.99 5.70 3.44
C GLU A 233 7.67 5.56 4.22
N SER A 234 6.54 5.80 3.55
CA SER A 234 5.18 5.56 4.08
C SER A 234 4.97 4.10 4.54
N THR A 235 5.84 3.18 4.15
CA THR A 235 5.84 1.81 4.63
C THR A 235 6.37 1.64 6.04
N GLN A 236 7.20 2.54 6.59
CA GLN A 236 7.47 2.53 8.02
C GLN A 236 6.20 2.89 8.81
N LEU A 237 5.35 3.78 8.29
CA LEU A 237 4.03 4.05 8.85
C LEU A 237 3.08 2.84 8.69
N SER A 238 3.11 2.15 7.55
CA SER A 238 2.38 0.88 7.36
C SER A 238 2.90 -0.22 8.29
N LEU A 239 4.21 -0.30 8.54
CA LEU A 239 4.82 -1.24 9.48
C LEU A 239 4.44 -0.89 10.92
N ILE A 240 4.43 0.40 11.30
CA ILE A 240 3.94 0.86 12.61
C ILE A 240 2.45 0.53 12.77
N PHE A 241 1.64 0.69 11.72
CA PHE A 241 0.22 0.32 11.74
C PHE A 241 0.03 -1.20 11.90
N LEU A 242 0.81 -2.00 11.16
CA LEU A 242 0.84 -3.46 11.29
C LEU A 242 1.33 -3.90 12.68
N LEU A 243 2.39 -3.29 13.23
CA LEU A 243 2.97 -3.65 14.54
C LEU A 243 2.16 -3.11 15.74
N LYS A 244 1.39 -2.04 15.56
CA LYS A 244 0.44 -1.52 16.56
C LYS A 244 -0.85 -2.34 16.62
N ASN A 245 -1.20 -3.07 15.58
CA ASN A 245 -2.35 -3.95 15.61
C ASN A 245 -2.05 -5.17 16.51
N PRO A 246 -2.78 -5.36 17.63
CA PRO A 246 -2.49 -6.42 18.60
C PRO A 246 -2.62 -7.84 17.99
N ILE A 247 -3.41 -8.02 16.93
CA ILE A 247 -3.58 -9.29 16.23
C ILE A 247 -2.30 -9.66 15.43
N HIS A 248 -1.60 -8.68 14.88
CA HIS A 248 -0.37 -8.91 14.11
C HIS A 248 0.88 -9.04 15.00
N ARG A 249 0.87 -8.40 16.18
CA ARG A 249 1.96 -8.51 17.17
C ARG A 249 2.21 -9.96 17.62
N GLN A 250 1.16 -10.77 17.74
CA GLN A 250 1.28 -12.19 18.14
C GLN A 250 1.92 -13.08 17.06
N ARG A 251 1.86 -12.70 15.78
CA ARG A 251 2.43 -13.50 14.68
C ARG A 251 3.89 -13.15 14.37
N PHE A 252 4.33 -11.92 14.62
CA PHE A 252 5.73 -11.51 14.44
C PHE A 252 6.69 -12.18 15.42
N ALA A 253 6.21 -12.67 16.57
CA ALA A 253 7.00 -13.46 17.51
C ALA A 253 7.39 -14.86 16.99
N ILE A 254 6.85 -15.30 15.85
CA ILE A 254 7.00 -16.67 15.33
C ILE A 254 7.79 -16.71 14.00
N VAL A 255 8.30 -15.58 13.50
CA VAL A 255 9.21 -15.59 12.34
C VAL A 255 10.64 -15.78 12.87
N PRO A 256 11.33 -16.90 12.58
CA PRO A 256 12.74 -17.00 12.91
C PRO A 256 13.47 -15.96 12.07
N LEU A 257 14.14 -15.03 12.76
CA LEU A 257 15.13 -14.13 12.18
C LEU A 257 16.15 -15.01 11.46
N ILE A 258 16.13 -15.05 10.13
CA ILE A 258 17.14 -15.75 9.34
C ILE A 258 18.45 -15.03 9.61
N LEU A 259 19.27 -15.65 10.46
CA LEU A 259 20.65 -15.26 10.70
C LEU A 259 21.39 -15.37 9.37
N PHE A 260 21.94 -14.24 8.93
CA PHE A 260 22.91 -14.14 7.85
C PHE A 260 24.09 -15.08 8.15
N ASP A 261 24.20 -16.17 7.40
CA ASP A 261 25.34 -17.07 7.46
C ASP A 261 26.57 -16.38 6.85
N ARG A 262 27.54 -16.04 7.71
CA ARG A 262 28.87 -15.56 7.33
C ARG A 262 29.74 -16.77 6.96
N ARG A 263 29.64 -17.31 5.75
CA ARG A 263 30.65 -18.27 5.26
C ARG A 263 30.68 -18.44 3.73
N ASN A 264 31.11 -17.41 2.98
CA ASN A 264 31.98 -17.56 1.79
C ASN A 264 32.28 -16.22 1.10
N PRO A 265 33.55 -15.89 0.81
CA PRO A 265 33.93 -14.64 0.15
C PRO A 265 34.30 -14.87 -1.33
N THR A 266 33.35 -15.21 -2.20
CA THR A 266 33.58 -15.17 -3.65
C THR A 266 32.28 -14.90 -4.40
N VAL A 267 31.90 -13.63 -4.52
CA VAL A 267 30.86 -13.21 -5.47
C VAL A 267 31.24 -11.86 -6.06
N PRO A 268 31.63 -11.81 -7.35
CA PRO A 268 31.46 -10.55 -8.07
C PRO A 268 30.91 -10.67 -9.49
N LEU A 269 30.34 -11.80 -9.95
CA LEU A 269 29.82 -11.90 -11.33
C LEU A 269 28.38 -12.41 -11.49
N ILE A 270 27.82 -13.13 -10.52
CA ILE A 270 26.51 -13.80 -10.66
C ILE A 270 25.33 -12.89 -10.25
N THR A 271 25.59 -11.79 -9.55
CA THR A 271 24.55 -10.83 -9.12
C THR A 271 24.06 -9.92 -10.27
N TYR A 272 24.86 -9.75 -11.33
CA TYR A 272 24.55 -8.83 -12.43
C TYR A 272 23.52 -9.38 -13.42
N PHE A 273 23.50 -10.69 -13.64
CA PHE A 273 22.47 -11.34 -14.46
C PHE A 273 21.12 -11.49 -13.74
N CYS A 274 21.10 -11.34 -12.41
CA CYS A 274 19.89 -11.50 -11.61
C CYS A 274 18.99 -10.25 -11.63
N GLN A 275 19.54 -9.04 -11.77
CA GLN A 275 18.71 -7.82 -11.75
C GLN A 275 17.91 -7.58 -13.04
N ILE A 276 18.49 -7.85 -14.22
CA ILE A 276 17.76 -7.70 -15.49
C ILE A 276 16.76 -8.85 -15.71
N ARG A 277 17.07 -10.05 -15.19
CA ARG A 277 16.21 -11.23 -15.30
C ARG A 277 15.08 -11.27 -14.26
N MET A 278 15.11 -10.40 -13.23
CA MET A 278 14.02 -10.15 -12.28
C MET A 278 13.04 -9.06 -12.74
N MET A 279 13.40 -8.23 -13.73
CA MET A 279 12.53 -7.19 -14.29
C MET A 279 11.48 -7.75 -15.25
N ILE A 280 11.85 -8.73 -16.07
CA ILE A 280 10.93 -9.43 -16.97
C ILE A 280 9.79 -10.11 -16.19
N PRO A 281 10.04 -10.88 -15.10
CA PRO A 281 8.97 -11.44 -14.29
C PRO A 281 8.21 -10.38 -13.49
N LEU A 282 8.77 -9.23 -13.10
CA LEU A 282 7.98 -8.16 -12.45
C LEU A 282 7.02 -7.47 -13.43
N CYS A 283 7.45 -7.20 -14.66
CA CYS A 283 6.61 -6.70 -15.74
C CYS A 283 5.62 -7.77 -16.24
N LEU A 284 5.99 -9.06 -16.25
CA LEU A 284 5.09 -10.17 -16.53
C LEU A 284 4.10 -10.42 -15.39
N ILE A 285 4.48 -10.26 -14.12
CA ILE A 285 3.58 -10.34 -12.97
C ILE A 285 2.63 -9.14 -12.97
N ALA A 286 3.11 -7.94 -13.33
CA ALA A 286 2.25 -6.78 -13.55
C ALA A 286 1.33 -6.97 -14.77
N TYR A 287 1.81 -7.60 -15.85
CA TYR A 287 1.01 -7.95 -17.04
C TYR A 287 -0.01 -9.04 -16.76
N LEU A 288 0.35 -10.07 -16.00
CA LEU A 288 -0.54 -11.17 -15.57
C LEU A 288 -1.55 -10.66 -14.54
N ALA A 289 -1.18 -9.74 -13.65
CA ALA A 289 -2.11 -9.05 -12.74
C ALA A 289 -3.08 -8.07 -13.46
N LEU A 290 -2.81 -7.70 -14.73
CA LEU A 290 -3.76 -6.98 -15.59
C LEU A 290 -4.77 -7.91 -16.26
N PHE A 291 -4.54 -9.23 -16.23
CA PHE A 291 -5.47 -10.27 -16.63
C PHE A 291 -5.96 -11.04 -15.39
N ASP A 292 -6.52 -10.34 -14.40
CA ASP A 292 -7.57 -10.99 -13.60
C ASP A 292 -8.73 -11.22 -14.59
N ILE A 293 -8.77 -12.44 -15.12
CA ILE A 293 -9.99 -13.02 -15.65
C ILE A 293 -11.00 -12.83 -14.51
N ALA A 294 -12.16 -12.23 -14.77
CA ALA A 294 -13.19 -12.14 -13.75
C ALA A 294 -13.45 -13.58 -13.25
N ASP A 295 -13.08 -13.85 -12.00
CA ASP A 295 -13.30 -15.16 -11.39
C ASP A 295 -14.78 -15.48 -11.50
N ALA A 296 -15.06 -16.74 -11.85
CA ALA A 296 -16.43 -17.15 -12.10
C ALA A 296 -17.18 -17.16 -10.76
N ALA A 297 -18.13 -16.22 -10.58
CA ALA A 297 -18.97 -16.09 -9.39
C ALA A 297 -19.33 -17.46 -8.79
N GLN A 298 -18.94 -17.72 -7.54
CA GLN A 298 -19.29 -18.92 -6.81
C GLN A 298 -20.53 -18.64 -5.95
N THR A 299 -21.51 -19.53 -5.98
CA THR A 299 -22.77 -19.41 -5.22
C THR A 299 -22.94 -20.62 -4.31
N VAL A 300 -23.42 -20.37 -3.08
CA VAL A 300 -23.87 -21.39 -2.13
C VAL A 300 -25.27 -21.10 -1.64
N ALA A 301 -26.06 -22.15 -1.41
CA ALA A 301 -27.41 -22.04 -0.88
C ALA A 301 -27.61 -23.04 0.27
N VAL A 302 -28.16 -22.56 1.39
CA VAL A 302 -28.34 -23.31 2.62
C VAL A 302 -29.77 -23.18 3.11
N ARG A 303 -30.35 -24.26 3.63
CA ARG A 303 -31.65 -24.23 4.32
C ARG A 303 -31.66 -25.16 5.53
N GLY A 304 -32.54 -24.87 6.48
CA GLY A 304 -32.69 -25.66 7.71
C GLY A 304 -33.84 -25.18 8.58
N ILE A 305 -34.02 -25.85 9.72
CA ILE A 305 -35.05 -25.54 10.73
C ILE A 305 -34.38 -25.42 12.10
N LEU A 306 -34.68 -24.34 12.82
CA LEU A 306 -34.13 -24.06 14.15
C LEU A 306 -35.16 -24.37 15.23
N MET A 307 -34.72 -25.07 16.27
CA MET A 307 -35.50 -25.43 17.45
C MET A 307 -34.81 -24.93 18.72
N CYS A 308 -35.58 -24.74 19.79
CA CYS A 308 -35.09 -24.47 21.14
C CYS A 308 -35.85 -25.36 22.12
N GLY A 309 -35.21 -26.44 22.58
CA GLY A 309 -35.93 -27.47 23.32
C GLY A 309 -37.00 -28.12 22.43
N ASN A 310 -38.27 -28.01 22.83
CA ASN A 310 -39.40 -28.57 22.08
C ASN A 310 -40.14 -27.53 21.22
N GLU A 311 -39.67 -26.28 21.20
CA GLU A 311 -40.32 -25.19 20.47
C GLU A 311 -39.55 -24.81 19.21
N THR A 312 -40.26 -24.40 18.17
CA THR A 312 -39.66 -23.82 16.96
C THR A 312 -39.08 -22.46 17.27
N LEU A 313 -37.87 -22.19 16.79
CA LEU A 313 -37.15 -20.96 17.11
C LEU A 313 -37.25 -19.93 15.98
N ALA A 314 -38.28 -19.08 16.07
CA ALA A 314 -38.57 -18.02 15.12
C ALA A 314 -37.73 -16.74 15.37
N ASP A 315 -37.64 -15.87 14.34
CA ASP A 315 -36.98 -14.56 14.38
C ASP A 315 -35.48 -14.60 14.79
N VAL A 316 -34.80 -15.70 14.46
CA VAL A 316 -33.36 -15.85 14.65
C VAL A 316 -32.62 -15.22 13.48
N GLU A 317 -31.54 -14.50 13.74
CA GLU A 317 -30.70 -13.90 12.70
C GLU A 317 -29.67 -14.92 12.20
N ILE A 318 -29.66 -15.18 10.90
CA ILE A 318 -28.74 -16.10 10.21
C ILE A 318 -27.91 -15.29 9.23
N LYS A 319 -26.60 -15.50 9.22
CA LYS A 319 -25.67 -14.84 8.29
C LYS A 319 -24.84 -15.86 7.57
N LEU A 320 -24.66 -15.66 6.27
CA LEU A 320 -23.76 -16.43 5.44
C LEU A 320 -22.50 -15.59 5.22
N PHE A 321 -21.34 -16.16 5.54
CA PHE A 321 -20.05 -15.51 5.41
C PHE A 321 -19.13 -16.30 4.50
N ASP A 322 -18.23 -15.60 3.81
CA ASP A 322 -17.04 -16.19 3.19
C ASP A 322 -15.81 -15.99 4.09
N ASN A 323 -15.28 -17.10 4.60
CA ASN A 323 -14.19 -17.13 5.57
C ASN A 323 -12.83 -17.09 4.85
N HIS A 324 -12.19 -15.94 4.90
CA HIS A 324 -10.90 -15.76 4.26
C HIS A 324 -9.78 -16.33 5.14
N ARG A 325 -8.87 -17.11 4.54
CA ARG A 325 -7.60 -17.45 5.20
C ARG A 325 -6.72 -16.21 5.22
N PHE A 326 -6.25 -15.81 6.41
CA PHE A 326 -5.29 -14.72 6.65
C PHE A 326 -5.77 -13.28 6.39
N LEU A 327 -5.56 -12.41 7.40
CA LEU A 327 -5.51 -10.93 7.33
C LEU A 327 -6.71 -10.18 6.75
N GLN A 328 -7.73 -10.85 6.22
CA GLN A 328 -8.93 -10.25 5.69
C GLN A 328 -10.11 -10.52 6.65
N PRO A 329 -10.98 -9.54 6.90
CA PRO A 329 -12.22 -9.78 7.63
C PRO A 329 -13.13 -10.70 6.82
N ASP A 330 -13.90 -11.54 7.50
CA ASP A 330 -14.91 -12.39 6.86
C ASP A 330 -15.91 -11.53 6.08
N GLU A 331 -16.22 -11.94 4.86
CA GLU A 331 -17.13 -11.20 3.98
C GLU A 331 -18.56 -11.67 4.19
N LEU A 332 -19.47 -10.74 4.47
CA LEU A 332 -20.89 -11.06 4.65
C LEU A 332 -21.57 -11.20 3.29
N LEU A 333 -21.99 -12.41 2.93
CA LEU A 333 -22.64 -12.70 1.66
C LEU A 333 -24.15 -12.45 1.71
N ALA A 334 -24.81 -12.84 2.81
CA ALA A 334 -26.25 -12.68 2.98
C ALA A 334 -26.65 -12.66 4.47
N THR A 335 -27.81 -12.07 4.76
CA THR A 335 -28.44 -12.10 6.08
C THR A 335 -29.91 -12.42 5.93
N GLU A 336 -30.40 -13.38 6.71
CA GLU A 336 -31.79 -13.82 6.71
C GLU A 336 -32.30 -14.06 8.12
N LYS A 337 -33.61 -14.27 8.26
CA LYS A 337 -34.25 -14.64 9.53
C LYS A 337 -35.07 -15.93 9.44
N SER A 338 -35.15 -16.66 10.54
CA SER A 338 -36.03 -17.83 10.62
C SER A 338 -37.52 -17.43 10.69
N ASP A 339 -38.36 -18.19 9.98
CA ASP A 339 -39.82 -17.99 9.93
C ASP A 339 -40.51 -18.47 11.23
N SER A 340 -41.85 -18.38 11.28
CA SER A 340 -42.65 -18.81 12.43
C SER A 340 -42.53 -20.30 12.76
N ARG A 341 -42.06 -21.13 11.81
CA ARG A 341 -41.78 -22.56 12.00
C ARG A 341 -40.29 -22.81 12.30
N GLY A 342 -39.50 -21.76 12.47
CA GLY A 342 -38.05 -21.83 12.63
C GLY A 342 -37.28 -22.15 11.35
N ALA A 343 -37.95 -22.22 10.20
CA ALA A 343 -37.32 -22.54 8.92
C ALA A 343 -36.59 -21.31 8.34
N PHE A 344 -35.45 -21.54 7.69
CA PHE A 344 -34.71 -20.48 6.99
C PHE A 344 -34.15 -20.99 5.67
N THR A 345 -33.89 -20.05 4.76
CA THR A 345 -33.28 -20.31 3.45
C THR A 345 -32.40 -19.12 3.12
N ILE A 346 -31.11 -19.34 2.85
CA ILE A 346 -30.13 -18.29 2.63
C ILE A 346 -29.24 -18.65 1.44
N THR A 347 -29.04 -17.71 0.52
CA THR A 347 -28.20 -17.87 -0.66
C THR A 347 -27.24 -16.69 -0.74
N GLY A 348 -25.99 -16.95 -1.09
CA GLY A 348 -24.98 -15.91 -1.28
C GLY A 348 -24.02 -16.28 -2.39
N SER A 349 -23.45 -15.26 -3.04
CA SER A 349 -22.50 -15.42 -4.13
C SER A 349 -21.32 -14.47 -3.95
N VAL A 350 -20.12 -14.92 -4.31
CA VAL A 350 -18.88 -14.13 -4.29
C VAL A 350 -18.10 -14.37 -5.58
N ASP A 351 -17.41 -13.34 -6.07
CA ASP A 351 -16.49 -13.44 -7.20
C ASP A 351 -15.09 -13.86 -6.69
N ASP A 352 -14.99 -15.05 -6.09
CA ASP A 352 -13.75 -15.67 -5.58
C ASP A 352 -13.73 -17.16 -5.93
N ASP A 353 -12.59 -17.66 -6.42
CA ASP A 353 -12.37 -19.06 -6.78
C ASP A 353 -12.20 -20.01 -5.57
N ASP A 354 -11.93 -19.50 -4.36
CA ASP A 354 -11.68 -20.29 -3.14
C ASP A 354 -12.64 -19.95 -1.99
N MET A 355 -13.95 -19.86 -2.31
CA MET A 355 -15.01 -19.56 -1.34
C MET A 355 -15.03 -20.61 -0.20
N LYS A 356 -15.03 -20.13 1.04
CA LYS A 356 -15.15 -20.93 2.28
C LYS A 356 -16.40 -20.50 3.06
N PRO A 357 -17.56 -21.00 2.66
CA PRO A 357 -18.82 -20.57 3.22
C PRO A 357 -19.04 -21.06 4.66
N ASP A 358 -19.36 -20.13 5.56
CA ASP A 358 -19.77 -20.37 6.95
C ASP A 358 -21.16 -19.79 7.19
N VAL A 359 -22.08 -20.58 7.76
CA VAL A 359 -23.36 -20.09 8.26
C VAL A 359 -23.25 -19.82 9.76
N ARG A 360 -23.56 -18.58 10.17
CA ARG A 360 -23.55 -18.12 11.56
C ARG A 360 -24.95 -17.83 12.02
N ILE A 361 -25.37 -18.50 13.10
CA ILE A 361 -26.71 -18.40 13.67
C ILE A 361 -26.62 -17.68 15.01
N TYR A 362 -27.31 -16.54 15.13
CA TYR A 362 -27.31 -15.68 16.30
C TYR A 362 -28.62 -15.81 17.09
N HIS A 363 -28.59 -16.61 18.15
CA HIS A 363 -29.79 -16.99 18.90
C HIS A 363 -29.70 -16.65 20.39
N ARG A 364 -30.83 -16.73 21.09
CA ARG A 364 -30.92 -16.56 22.55
C ARG A 364 -31.46 -17.79 23.27
N CYS A 365 -31.57 -18.93 22.59
CA CYS A 365 -32.01 -20.18 23.21
C CYS A 365 -31.16 -20.51 24.44
N ASN A 366 -31.83 -20.68 25.59
CA ASN A 366 -31.23 -20.92 26.91
C ASN A 366 -30.10 -19.93 27.30
N ASN A 367 -30.16 -18.68 26.80
CA ASN A 367 -29.19 -17.65 27.11
C ASN A 367 -29.75 -16.71 28.19
N LYS A 368 -29.22 -16.80 29.42
CA LYS A 368 -29.60 -15.92 30.54
C LYS A 368 -29.01 -14.51 30.45
N GLY A 369 -28.23 -14.21 29.40
CA GLY A 369 -27.50 -12.94 29.26
C GLY A 369 -26.31 -12.83 30.22
N LEU A 370 -25.46 -11.83 30.00
CA LEU A 370 -24.36 -11.51 30.93
C LEU A 370 -24.91 -10.57 32.01
N PHE A 371 -24.67 -10.87 33.30
CA PHE A 371 -25.20 -10.11 34.43
C PHE A 371 -26.75 -10.00 34.51
N GLY A 372 -27.49 -10.96 33.94
CA GLY A 372 -28.96 -10.99 34.03
C GLY A 372 -29.69 -10.04 33.08
N ILE A 373 -28.98 -9.44 32.12
CA ILE A 373 -29.56 -8.57 31.08
C ILE A 373 -29.69 -9.38 29.78
N SER A 374 -30.86 -9.99 29.56
CA SER A 374 -31.12 -10.97 28.48
C SER A 374 -30.92 -10.41 27.05
N ASN A 375 -30.97 -9.09 26.86
CA ASN A 375 -31.02 -8.48 25.53
C ASN A 375 -29.65 -8.06 24.98
N LEU A 376 -28.59 -8.09 25.81
CA LEU A 376 -27.29 -7.50 25.47
C LEU A 376 -26.44 -8.37 24.54
N CYS A 377 -26.54 -9.70 24.67
CA CYS A 377 -25.69 -10.66 23.97
C CYS A 377 -26.50 -11.81 23.38
N LYS A 378 -26.06 -12.30 22.22
CA LYS A 378 -26.57 -13.51 21.56
C LYS A 378 -25.49 -14.60 21.60
N ARG A 379 -25.92 -15.85 21.56
CA ARG A 379 -25.07 -17.00 21.28
C ARG A 379 -24.86 -17.10 19.77
N GLU A 380 -23.65 -17.40 19.34
CA GLU A 380 -23.25 -17.51 17.93
C GLU A 380 -22.75 -18.93 17.65
N ALA A 381 -23.57 -19.71 16.94
CA ALA A 381 -23.19 -21.02 16.43
C ALA A 381 -22.70 -20.91 14.99
N VAL A 382 -21.59 -21.57 14.65
CA VAL A 382 -20.95 -21.49 13.33
C VAL A 382 -20.95 -22.88 12.69
N TYR A 383 -21.46 -22.97 11.47
CA TYR A 383 -21.49 -24.19 10.66
C TYR A 383 -20.77 -23.96 9.34
N THR A 384 -19.64 -24.64 9.15
CA THR A 384 -18.89 -24.60 7.90
C THR A 384 -19.53 -25.48 6.86
N ILE A 385 -19.79 -24.92 5.68
CA ILE A 385 -20.44 -25.61 4.58
C ILE A 385 -19.36 -26.30 3.72
N PRO A 386 -19.49 -27.60 3.41
CA PRO A 386 -18.51 -28.31 2.60
C PRO A 386 -18.42 -27.72 1.18
N SER A 387 -17.21 -27.71 0.63
CA SER A 387 -16.96 -27.18 -0.72
C SER A 387 -17.73 -27.91 -1.83
N SER A 388 -18.22 -29.14 -1.59
CA SER A 388 -19.05 -29.89 -2.54
C SER A 388 -20.41 -29.24 -2.84
N TYR A 389 -20.85 -28.28 -2.02
CA TYR A 389 -22.11 -27.54 -2.20
C TYR A 389 -21.91 -26.17 -2.86
N ILE A 390 -20.68 -25.84 -3.21
CA ILE A 390 -20.34 -24.61 -3.95
C ILE A 390 -20.59 -24.86 -5.43
N THR A 391 -21.27 -23.92 -6.08
CA THR A 391 -21.61 -24.00 -7.50
C THR A 391 -21.04 -22.80 -8.24
N SER A 392 -20.42 -23.04 -9.40
CA SER A 392 -19.97 -21.96 -10.29
C SER A 392 -21.16 -21.35 -11.05
N GLY A 393 -21.22 -20.02 -11.09
CA GLY A 393 -22.31 -19.22 -11.64
C GLY A 393 -23.25 -18.63 -10.57
N THR A 394 -24.18 -17.78 -11.00
CA THR A 394 -25.09 -17.00 -10.13
C THR A 394 -26.32 -17.75 -9.64
N ARG A 395 -26.49 -19.02 -10.01
CA ARG A 395 -27.62 -19.85 -9.59
C ARG A 395 -27.12 -21.12 -8.91
N SER A 396 -27.48 -21.28 -7.64
CA SER A 396 -27.21 -22.54 -6.93
C SER A 396 -28.09 -23.66 -7.46
N GLY A 397 -27.46 -24.71 -7.97
CA GLY A 397 -28.10 -25.98 -8.30
C GLY A 397 -28.15 -26.98 -7.13
N ASN A 398 -27.34 -26.76 -6.09
CA ASN A 398 -27.13 -27.72 -5.00
C ASN A 398 -27.40 -27.06 -3.64
N TRP A 399 -28.46 -27.50 -2.98
CA TRP A 399 -28.82 -27.03 -1.64
C TRP A 399 -28.07 -27.81 -0.56
N PHE A 400 -27.44 -27.10 0.37
CA PHE A 400 -26.95 -27.70 1.61
C PHE A 400 -28.08 -27.77 2.63
N GLU A 401 -28.51 -28.98 2.95
CA GLU A 401 -29.51 -29.26 3.98
C GLU A 401 -28.84 -29.28 5.36
N LEU A 402 -28.92 -28.18 6.09
CA LEU A 402 -28.45 -28.13 7.47
C LEU A 402 -29.33 -29.02 8.39
N GLY A 403 -30.56 -29.32 7.96
CA GLY A 403 -31.51 -30.14 8.70
C GLY A 403 -32.19 -29.38 9.84
N THR A 404 -32.70 -30.12 10.83
CA THR A 404 -33.31 -29.55 12.03
C THR A 404 -32.29 -29.53 13.16
N ILE A 405 -31.97 -28.33 13.66
CA ILE A 405 -30.98 -28.14 14.72
C ILE A 405 -31.65 -27.61 15.99
N ASN A 406 -31.42 -28.30 17.11
CA ASN A 406 -31.82 -27.82 18.42
C ASN A 406 -30.70 -26.97 19.05
N MET A 407 -30.95 -25.66 19.09
CA MET A 407 -30.03 -24.63 19.57
C MET A 407 -29.95 -24.54 21.10
N GLU A 408 -30.68 -25.41 21.83
CA GLU A 408 -30.48 -25.60 23.26
C GLU A 408 -29.12 -26.25 23.55
N THR A 409 -28.71 -27.18 22.67
CA THR A 409 -27.42 -27.84 22.76
C THR A 409 -26.29 -26.85 22.51
N LYS A 410 -25.24 -26.92 23.33
CA LYS A 410 -24.04 -26.09 23.15
C LYS A 410 -23.20 -26.63 22.01
N GLN A 411 -22.95 -25.80 21.01
CA GLN A 411 -22.18 -26.21 19.84
C GLN A 411 -20.67 -26.10 20.10
N ALA A 412 -19.88 -26.95 19.44
CA ALA A 412 -18.43 -26.83 19.48
C ALA A 412 -18.01 -25.47 18.91
N ASN A 413 -17.14 -24.75 19.62
CA ASN A 413 -16.66 -23.40 19.26
C ASN A 413 -17.73 -22.29 19.22
N GLU A 414 -18.87 -22.50 19.91
CA GLU A 414 -19.89 -21.47 20.06
C GLU A 414 -19.36 -20.23 20.79
N LYS A 415 -19.63 -19.04 20.23
CA LYS A 415 -19.15 -17.76 20.74
C LYS A 415 -20.29 -16.94 21.36
N THR A 416 -19.94 -15.95 22.15
CA THR A 416 -20.87 -14.95 22.66
C THR A 416 -20.69 -13.65 21.87
N HIS A 417 -21.73 -13.23 21.16
CA HIS A 417 -21.75 -11.99 20.38
C HIS A 417 -22.57 -10.92 21.10
N CYS A 418 -21.91 -9.89 21.63
CA CYS A 418 -22.53 -8.77 22.34
C CYS A 418 -22.53 -7.50 21.50
N PHE A 419 -23.56 -6.67 21.63
CA PHE A 419 -23.55 -5.34 21.04
C PHE A 419 -22.51 -4.44 21.72
N SER A 420 -21.77 -3.67 20.94
CA SER A 420 -20.71 -2.76 21.42
C SER A 420 -21.25 -1.54 22.19
N ASN A 421 -22.54 -1.22 22.08
CA ASN A 421 -23.18 -0.11 22.78
C ASN A 421 -24.46 -0.57 23.53
N PRO A 422 -24.45 -0.62 24.87
CA PRO A 422 -25.58 -1.08 25.68
C PRO A 422 -26.88 -0.32 25.41
N LEU A 423 -26.80 0.99 25.12
CA LEU A 423 -27.95 1.87 24.87
C LEU A 423 -28.76 1.46 23.64
N ARG A 424 -28.11 0.91 22.61
CA ARG A 424 -28.78 0.51 21.37
C ARG A 424 -29.67 -0.73 21.57
N SER A 425 -29.25 -1.65 22.43
CA SER A 425 -30.03 -2.86 22.75
C SER A 425 -31.31 -2.56 23.54
N ILE A 426 -31.32 -1.48 24.33
CA ILE A 426 -32.49 -1.04 25.10
C ILE A 426 -33.53 -0.37 24.20
N LEU A 427 -33.08 0.32 23.14
CA LEU A 427 -33.96 1.01 22.19
C LEU A 427 -34.62 0.05 21.18
N ASP A 428 -33.94 -1.01 20.75
CA ASP A 428 -34.53 -2.02 19.84
C ASP A 428 -35.61 -2.89 20.50
N GLY A 429 -35.60 -3.02 21.83
CA GLY A 429 -36.63 -3.75 22.59
C GLY A 429 -37.91 -2.95 22.86
N ARG A 430 -38.02 -1.70 22.38
CA ARG A 430 -39.20 -0.82 22.52
C ARG A 430 -39.93 -0.60 21.18
N LYS A 431 -40.00 -1.60 20.31
CA LYS A 431 -40.84 -1.56 19.11
C LYS A 431 -41.99 -2.54 19.21
#